data_AF-A0A7X7KWM7-F1
#
_entry.id   AF-A0A7X7KWM7-F1
#
_cell.length_a   1.000
_cell.length_b   1.000
_cell.length_c   1.000
_cell.angle_alpha   90.00
_cell.angle_beta   90.00
_cell.angle_gamma   90.00
#
_symmetry.space_group_name_H-M   'P 1'
#
loop_
_entity.id
_entity.type
_entity.pdbx_description
1 polymer ?
#
loop_
_entity_poly.entity_id
_entity_poly.type
_entity_poly.pdbx_seq_one_letter_code
_entity_poly.pdbx_strand_id
1 'polypeptide(L)'
;MLSIESVGGKETHDEALTNCDLPAVIFSLCVLGVRDMRFLWTEIAAIAARHGAVAAGDTACGFGNTAMVLAEKHYIPRVFAAVVRAVTAVRSLVAYACGAQGPGKDCGYENVILKAITGYPMAMEGKTAACAHFSPVGNIAAACCDTWSNESVQHLKLLAGMAPTCSLEQLVYDCRLMNVAAADGGAGRLRDWLVRSDAGLDPQAWVLAPVNALRIAKAIVAAGDPYQAGIAAAREAIASIREGVADGLLRVTDREKPWLDTLTDALDGLPASEGAFIDRMLGEVDTTRFRPAEYGL
;
A
#
# COMPACT_ATOMS: atom_id res chain seq x y z
N MET A 1 -14.81 -10.01 12.14
CA MET A 1 -13.53 -9.35 11.85
C MET A 1 -13.80 -7.86 11.80
N LEU A 2 -12.96 -7.05 12.43
CA LEU A 2 -13.08 -5.59 12.42
C LEU A 2 -11.95 -5.00 11.57
N SER A 3 -12.34 -4.20 10.58
CA SER A 3 -11.46 -3.47 9.67
C SER A 3 -12.01 -2.08 9.44
N ILE A 4 -11.14 -1.14 9.12
CA ILE A 4 -11.51 0.23 8.74
C ILE A 4 -10.51 0.73 7.70
N GLU A 5 -10.95 1.64 6.84
CA GLU A 5 -10.06 2.45 6.00
C GLU A 5 -9.92 3.81 6.67
N SER A 6 -8.99 3.93 7.61
CA SER A 6 -8.86 5.18 8.37
C SER A 6 -8.14 6.27 7.55
N VAL A 7 -8.32 7.53 7.94
CA VAL A 7 -7.98 8.69 7.09
C VAL A 7 -7.07 9.72 7.77
N GLY A 8 -6.49 9.42 8.94
CA GLY A 8 -5.56 10.34 9.60
C GLY A 8 -4.41 10.78 8.69
N GLY A 9 -4.25 12.10 8.55
CA GLY A 9 -3.27 12.76 7.69
C GLY A 9 -3.75 13.01 6.25
N LYS A 10 -4.91 12.50 5.82
CA LYS A 10 -5.38 12.59 4.43
C LYS A 10 -5.48 14.04 3.93
N GLU A 11 -5.86 14.95 4.80
CA GLU A 11 -6.03 16.38 4.52
C GLU A 11 -4.74 17.10 4.09
N THR A 12 -3.58 16.58 4.51
CA THR A 12 -2.27 17.04 4.00
C THR A 12 -1.80 16.19 2.81
N HIS A 13 -2.19 14.91 2.76
CA HIS A 13 -1.80 13.99 1.68
C HIS A 13 -2.40 14.37 0.32
N ASP A 14 -3.67 14.75 0.28
CA ASP A 14 -4.37 14.99 -0.99
C ASP A 14 -3.68 16.12 -1.78
N GLU A 15 -3.25 17.18 -1.09
CA GLU A 15 -2.45 18.25 -1.71
C GLU A 15 -1.05 17.78 -2.09
N ALA A 16 -0.39 17.02 -1.21
CA ALA A 16 0.92 16.44 -1.48
C ALA A 16 0.92 15.59 -2.77
N LEU A 17 -0.13 14.80 -3.00
CA LEU A 17 -0.28 14.02 -4.22
C LEU A 17 -0.40 14.92 -5.46
N THR A 18 -1.26 15.94 -5.42
CA THR A 18 -1.45 16.83 -6.57
C THR A 18 -0.19 17.59 -6.97
N ASN A 19 0.71 17.83 -6.01
CA ASN A 19 1.97 18.52 -6.21
C ASN A 19 3.18 17.57 -6.38
N CYS A 20 2.97 16.25 -6.31
CA CYS A 20 4.03 15.24 -6.27
C CYS A 20 5.09 15.50 -5.18
N ASP A 21 4.65 15.99 -4.03
CA ASP A 21 5.47 16.39 -2.88
C ASP A 21 5.73 15.20 -1.96
N LEU A 22 6.87 14.53 -2.14
CA LEU A 22 7.26 13.38 -1.35
C LEU A 22 7.49 13.72 0.15
N PRO A 23 8.17 14.82 0.53
CA PRO A 23 8.21 15.29 1.92
C PRO A 23 6.83 15.38 2.58
N ALA A 24 5.85 16.03 1.94
CA ALA A 24 4.50 16.15 2.49
C ALA A 24 3.76 14.80 2.55
N VAL A 25 4.00 13.88 1.59
CA VAL A 25 3.52 12.48 1.68
C VAL A 25 4.08 11.78 2.93
N ILE A 26 5.37 11.90 3.21
CA ILE A 26 6.01 11.28 4.38
C ILE A 26 5.48 11.90 5.67
N PHE A 27 5.29 13.22 5.72
CA PHE A 27 4.68 13.89 6.87
C PHE A 27 3.26 13.36 7.13
N SER A 28 2.44 13.32 6.09
CA SER A 28 1.08 12.83 6.19
C SER A 28 1.00 11.37 6.68
N LEU A 29 1.78 10.46 6.07
CA LEU A 29 1.67 9.03 6.36
C LEU A 29 2.44 8.62 7.62
N CYS A 30 3.68 9.08 7.74
CA CYS A 30 4.63 8.58 8.75
C CYS A 30 4.67 9.43 10.02
N VAL A 31 4.11 10.64 10.01
CA VAL A 31 3.96 11.48 11.21
C VAL A 31 2.50 11.53 11.65
N LEU A 32 1.60 12.07 10.83
CA LEU A 32 0.18 12.24 11.20
C LEU A 32 -0.54 10.89 11.24
N GLY A 33 -0.50 10.14 10.13
CA GLY A 33 -1.18 8.86 9.96
C GLY A 33 -0.76 7.81 10.96
N VAL A 34 0.54 7.73 11.29
CA VAL A 34 1.04 6.80 12.33
C VAL A 34 0.46 7.11 13.71
N ARG A 35 0.30 8.39 14.06
CA ARG A 35 -0.25 8.79 15.37
C ARG A 35 -1.74 8.52 15.47
N ASP A 36 -2.50 8.84 14.41
CA ASP A 36 -3.92 8.48 14.29
C ASP A 36 -4.12 6.96 14.37
N MET A 37 -3.37 6.20 13.57
CA MET A 37 -3.42 4.74 13.56
C MET A 37 -3.13 4.14 14.93
N ARG A 38 -2.17 4.69 15.68
CA ARG A 38 -1.82 4.18 17.02
C ARG A 38 -2.98 4.35 17.99
N PHE A 39 -3.62 5.51 18.00
CA PHE A 39 -4.81 5.75 18.81
C PHE A 39 -5.94 4.81 18.40
N LEU A 40 -6.32 4.85 17.12
CA LEU A 40 -7.48 4.14 16.59
C LEU A 40 -7.37 2.63 16.75
N TRP A 41 -6.23 2.02 16.37
CA TRP A 41 -6.07 0.57 16.41
C TRP A 41 -5.90 0.01 17.81
N THR A 42 -5.37 0.79 18.75
CA THR A 42 -5.36 0.39 20.17
C THR A 42 -6.79 0.21 20.68
N GLU A 43 -7.69 1.15 20.35
CA GLU A 43 -9.10 1.08 20.73
C GLU A 43 -9.84 -0.05 19.99
N ILE A 44 -9.63 -0.21 18.68
CA ILE A 44 -10.26 -1.29 17.91
C ILE A 44 -9.83 -2.67 18.44
N ALA A 45 -8.54 -2.87 18.74
CA ALA A 45 -8.05 -4.12 19.29
C ALA A 45 -8.65 -4.42 20.67
N ALA A 46 -8.77 -3.40 21.54
CA ALA A 46 -9.43 -3.54 22.83
C ALA A 46 -10.92 -3.89 22.70
N ILE A 47 -11.64 -3.26 21.76
CA ILE A 47 -13.04 -3.60 21.44
C ILE A 47 -13.14 -5.03 20.93
N ALA A 48 -12.29 -5.42 19.98
CA ALA A 48 -12.29 -6.77 19.42
C ALA A 48 -12.09 -7.83 20.52
N ALA A 49 -11.11 -7.63 21.40
CA ALA A 49 -10.84 -8.51 22.53
C ALA A 49 -12.03 -8.64 23.49
N ARG A 50 -12.67 -7.52 23.86
CA ARG A 50 -13.86 -7.53 24.74
C ARG A 50 -15.03 -8.31 24.17
N HIS A 51 -15.15 -8.38 22.85
CA HIS A 51 -16.27 -9.03 22.16
C HIS A 51 -15.91 -10.39 21.53
N GLY A 52 -14.70 -10.91 21.76
CA GLY A 52 -14.25 -12.16 21.12
C GLY A 52 -14.20 -12.07 19.59
N ALA A 53 -14.04 -10.86 19.05
CA ALA A 53 -13.88 -10.62 17.62
C ALA A 53 -12.40 -10.53 17.26
N VAL A 54 -12.08 -10.68 15.97
CA VAL A 54 -10.73 -10.50 15.43
C VAL A 54 -10.55 -9.06 14.94
N ALA A 55 -9.58 -8.35 15.50
CA ALA A 55 -9.06 -7.11 14.92
C ALA A 55 -8.22 -7.48 13.69
N ALA A 56 -8.72 -7.19 12.49
CA ALA A 56 -8.17 -7.74 11.27
C ALA A 56 -7.08 -6.85 10.68
N GLY A 57 -7.41 -5.65 10.22
CA GLY A 57 -6.42 -4.70 9.72
C GLY A 57 -7.03 -3.47 9.03
N ASP A 58 -6.15 -2.52 8.71
CA ASP A 58 -6.46 -1.27 8.01
C ASP A 58 -5.94 -1.30 6.57
N THR A 59 -6.09 -0.18 5.87
CA THR A 59 -5.51 0.09 4.56
C THR A 59 -5.22 1.58 4.40
N ALA A 60 -4.15 1.92 3.71
CA ALA A 60 -3.92 3.27 3.24
C ALA A 60 -4.67 3.57 1.92
N CYS A 61 -5.91 3.07 1.77
CA CYS A 61 -6.72 3.21 0.55
C CYS A 61 -6.85 4.65 0.11
N GLY A 62 -7.26 5.53 1.04
CA GLY A 62 -7.39 6.97 0.82
C GLY A 62 -6.08 7.71 0.49
N PHE A 63 -4.96 7.00 0.42
CA PHE A 63 -3.63 7.51 0.15
C PHE A 63 -3.03 6.81 -1.09
N GLY A 64 -2.60 5.56 -0.95
CA GLY A 64 -1.95 4.79 -2.01
C GLY A 64 -2.88 4.48 -3.18
N ASN A 65 -4.16 4.19 -2.95
CA ASN A 65 -5.10 3.92 -4.05
C ASN A 65 -5.49 5.22 -4.76
N THR A 66 -5.58 6.34 -4.04
CA THR A 66 -5.73 7.67 -4.65
C THR A 66 -4.54 7.98 -5.56
N ALA A 67 -3.31 7.76 -5.10
CA ALA A 67 -2.11 7.94 -5.93
C ALA A 67 -2.14 7.05 -7.20
N MET A 68 -2.51 5.78 -7.05
CA MET A 68 -2.66 4.85 -8.17
C MET A 68 -3.67 5.35 -9.20
N VAL A 69 -4.87 5.78 -8.77
CA VAL A 69 -5.90 6.30 -9.66
C VAL A 69 -5.47 7.59 -10.35
N LEU A 70 -4.78 8.49 -9.66
CA LEU A 70 -4.25 9.72 -10.27
C LEU A 70 -3.17 9.42 -11.32
N ALA A 71 -2.32 8.42 -11.07
CA ALA A 71 -1.30 7.98 -12.02
C ALA A 71 -1.90 7.34 -13.29
N GLU A 72 -2.95 6.53 -13.14
CA GLU A 72 -3.66 5.96 -14.29
C GLU A 72 -4.38 7.03 -15.12
N LYS A 73 -4.78 8.15 -14.50
CA LYS A 73 -5.31 9.33 -15.19
C LYS A 73 -4.23 10.28 -15.73
N HIS A 74 -2.96 9.92 -15.59
CA HIS A 74 -1.81 10.74 -15.99
C HIS A 74 -1.71 12.12 -15.31
N TYR A 75 -2.30 12.26 -14.12
CA TYR A 75 -2.17 13.48 -13.32
C TYR A 75 -0.87 13.52 -12.51
N ILE A 76 -0.35 12.36 -12.13
CA ILE A 76 0.94 12.21 -11.44
C ILE A 76 1.76 11.09 -12.09
N PRO A 77 3.10 11.07 -11.93
CA PRO A 77 3.94 9.99 -12.46
C PRO A 77 3.66 8.64 -11.81
N ARG A 78 3.70 7.55 -12.59
CA ARG A 78 3.53 6.18 -12.05
C ARG A 78 4.66 5.80 -11.10
N VAL A 79 5.90 6.24 -11.37
CA VAL A 79 7.03 6.07 -10.44
C VAL A 79 6.79 6.74 -9.09
N PHE A 80 6.12 7.90 -9.06
CA PHE A 80 5.78 8.57 -7.80
C PHE A 80 4.71 7.78 -7.04
N ALA A 81 3.64 7.34 -7.72
CA ALA A 81 2.61 6.49 -7.10
C ALA A 81 3.18 5.17 -6.53
N ALA A 82 4.17 4.57 -7.20
CA ALA A 82 4.87 3.39 -6.71
C ALA A 82 5.65 3.67 -5.41
N VAL A 83 6.32 4.82 -5.32
CA VAL A 83 7.02 5.25 -4.10
C VAL A 83 6.04 5.54 -2.98
N VAL A 84 4.92 6.23 -3.25
CA VAL A 84 3.84 6.44 -2.27
C VAL A 84 3.35 5.11 -1.71
N ARG A 85 3.11 4.10 -2.56
CA ARG A 85 2.70 2.75 -2.13
C ARG A 85 3.70 2.08 -1.18
N ALA A 86 4.99 2.30 -1.37
CA ALA A 86 6.00 1.77 -0.45
C ALA A 86 5.91 2.46 0.92
N VAL A 87 5.72 3.78 0.93
CA VAL A 87 5.60 4.58 2.17
C VAL A 87 4.33 4.22 2.94
N THR A 88 3.21 3.92 2.27
CA THR A 88 1.96 3.55 2.94
C THR A 88 2.09 2.30 3.83
N ALA A 89 3.03 1.39 3.52
CA ALA A 89 3.30 0.23 4.36
C ALA A 89 3.69 0.62 5.80
N VAL A 90 4.43 1.72 5.99
CA VAL A 90 4.84 2.18 7.33
C VAL A 90 3.62 2.56 8.17
N ARG A 91 2.68 3.28 7.56
CA ARG A 91 1.43 3.71 8.19
C ARG A 91 0.55 2.51 8.51
N SER A 92 0.33 1.61 7.55
CA SER A 92 -0.55 0.44 7.72
C SER A 92 0.02 -0.60 8.70
N LEU A 93 1.35 -0.69 8.85
CA LEU A 93 2.02 -1.56 9.82
C LEU A 93 1.61 -1.26 11.28
N VAL A 94 1.25 -0.01 11.58
CA VAL A 94 0.86 0.41 12.94
C VAL A 94 -0.34 -0.36 13.47
N ALA A 95 -1.30 -0.73 12.61
CA ALA A 95 -2.45 -1.54 13.03
C ALA A 95 -2.02 -2.84 13.71
N TYR A 96 -1.01 -3.51 13.15
CA TYR A 96 -0.48 -4.78 13.65
C TYR A 96 0.37 -4.57 14.89
N ALA A 97 1.13 -3.49 14.96
CA ALA A 97 1.84 -3.10 16.19
C ALA A 97 0.87 -2.80 17.36
N CYS A 98 -0.37 -2.42 17.06
CA CYS A 98 -1.44 -2.14 18.01
C CYS A 98 -2.42 -3.31 18.24
N GLY A 99 -2.14 -4.51 17.73
CA GLY A 99 -2.88 -5.72 18.06
C GLY A 99 -3.78 -6.30 16.96
N ALA A 100 -3.74 -5.74 15.74
CA ALA A 100 -4.35 -6.39 14.58
C ALA A 100 -3.62 -7.71 14.23
N GLN A 101 -4.37 -8.71 13.77
CA GLN A 101 -3.90 -10.10 13.55
C GLN A 101 -4.21 -10.62 12.13
N GLY A 102 -4.72 -9.76 11.25
CA GLY A 102 -5.14 -10.13 9.91
C GLY A 102 -6.54 -10.78 9.85
N PRO A 103 -7.05 -11.02 8.63
CA PRO A 103 -6.44 -10.62 7.37
C PRO A 103 -6.42 -9.09 7.19
N GLY A 104 -5.33 -8.55 6.65
CA GLY A 104 -5.30 -7.16 6.19
C GLY A 104 -6.42 -6.87 5.18
N LYS A 105 -6.81 -5.59 5.01
CA LYS A 105 -7.92 -5.14 4.15
C LYS A 105 -7.54 -5.31 2.67
N ASP A 106 -8.44 -5.80 1.82
CA ASP A 106 -8.20 -6.19 0.41
C ASP A 106 -7.56 -5.11 -0.49
N CYS A 107 -8.06 -3.88 -0.44
CA CYS A 107 -7.52 -2.79 -1.24
C CYS A 107 -6.17 -2.24 -0.73
N GLY A 108 -5.64 -2.80 0.37
CA GLY A 108 -4.31 -2.47 0.90
C GLY A 108 -3.24 -3.17 0.10
N TYR A 109 -2.90 -2.66 -1.09
CA TYR A 109 -1.85 -3.27 -1.92
C TYR A 109 -0.48 -3.33 -1.23
N GLU A 110 -0.22 -2.46 -0.23
CA GLU A 110 0.96 -2.54 0.62
C GLU A 110 1.01 -3.80 1.50
N ASN A 111 -0.08 -4.56 1.62
CA ASN A 111 -0.18 -5.76 2.44
C ASN A 111 0.90 -6.81 2.10
N VAL A 112 1.40 -6.88 0.87
CA VAL A 112 2.52 -7.79 0.55
C VAL A 112 3.80 -7.44 1.32
N ILE A 113 4.03 -6.14 1.58
CA ILE A 113 5.13 -5.65 2.44
C ILE A 113 4.80 -5.98 3.89
N LEU A 114 3.57 -5.72 4.34
CA LEU A 114 3.15 -6.01 5.71
C LEU A 114 3.22 -7.49 6.04
N LYS A 115 2.88 -8.37 5.09
CA LYS A 115 2.98 -9.82 5.25
C LYS A 115 4.42 -10.26 5.41
N ALA A 116 5.34 -9.65 4.67
CA ALA A 116 6.78 -9.92 4.80
C ALA A 116 7.33 -9.50 6.19
N ILE A 117 6.77 -8.45 6.80
CA ILE A 117 7.17 -7.99 8.15
C ILE A 117 6.52 -8.84 9.24
N THR A 118 5.21 -9.07 9.15
CA THR A 118 4.38 -9.57 10.25
C THR A 118 4.12 -11.07 10.22
N GLY A 119 4.15 -11.68 9.02
CA GLY A 119 3.70 -13.05 8.81
C GLY A 119 2.19 -13.26 8.93
N TYR A 120 1.40 -12.21 9.20
CA TYR A 120 -0.06 -12.30 9.29
C TYR A 120 -0.71 -12.50 7.91
N PRO A 121 -1.93 -13.09 7.89
CA PRO A 121 -2.67 -13.20 6.64
C PRO A 121 -3.08 -11.83 6.11
N MET A 122 -3.25 -11.74 4.79
CA MET A 122 -3.62 -10.53 4.07
C MET A 122 -4.69 -10.82 3.02
N ALA A 123 -5.75 -10.01 3.00
CA ALA A 123 -6.62 -9.95 1.84
C ALA A 123 -5.95 -9.12 0.74
N MET A 124 -6.16 -9.52 -0.50
CA MET A 124 -5.71 -8.80 -1.68
C MET A 124 -6.85 -8.76 -2.70
N GLU A 125 -6.78 -7.79 -3.61
CA GLU A 125 -7.64 -7.66 -4.76
C GLU A 125 -6.81 -7.37 -6.02
N GLY A 126 -7.36 -7.61 -7.21
CA GLY A 126 -6.63 -7.38 -8.46
C GLY A 126 -7.51 -7.67 -9.67
N LYS A 127 -7.13 -8.63 -10.52
CA LYS A 127 -7.83 -8.91 -11.79
C LYS A 127 -9.34 -9.13 -11.65
N THR A 128 -9.78 -9.71 -10.53
CA THR A 128 -11.20 -10.05 -10.26
C THR A 128 -11.93 -8.94 -9.49
N ALA A 129 -11.24 -7.83 -9.20
CA ALA A 129 -11.79 -6.58 -8.69
C ALA A 129 -11.98 -5.50 -9.78
N ALA A 130 -11.86 -5.88 -11.06
CA ALA A 130 -12.12 -4.98 -12.20
C ALA A 130 -13.55 -4.40 -12.22
N CYS A 131 -14.47 -4.98 -11.44
CA CYS A 131 -15.82 -4.43 -11.23
C CYS A 131 -15.85 -3.17 -10.35
N ALA A 132 -14.83 -2.94 -9.54
CA ALA A 132 -14.68 -1.76 -8.69
C ALA A 132 -13.81 -0.68 -9.36
N HIS A 133 -12.62 -1.06 -9.85
CA HIS A 133 -11.68 -0.14 -10.49
C HIS A 133 -10.69 -0.87 -11.41
N PHE A 134 -10.02 -0.12 -12.27
CA PHE A 134 -8.90 -0.62 -13.08
C PHE A 134 -7.58 -0.35 -12.37
N SER A 135 -6.63 -1.26 -12.49
CA SER A 135 -5.32 -1.13 -11.87
C SER A 135 -4.22 -1.82 -12.69
N PRO A 136 -2.94 -1.42 -12.52
CA PRO A 136 -1.80 -2.12 -13.09
C PRO A 136 -1.40 -3.39 -12.31
N VAL A 137 -2.16 -3.74 -11.26
CA VAL A 137 -1.82 -4.78 -10.26
C VAL A 137 -2.86 -5.91 -10.29
N GLY A 138 -2.96 -6.58 -11.44
CA GLY A 138 -4.01 -7.56 -11.71
C GLY A 138 -3.73 -8.94 -11.11
N ASN A 139 -2.77 -9.66 -11.67
CA ASN A 139 -2.35 -10.99 -11.24
C ASN A 139 -1.36 -10.93 -10.06
N ILE A 140 -0.44 -9.97 -10.07
CA ILE A 140 0.65 -9.88 -9.09
C ILE A 140 0.13 -9.73 -7.66
N ALA A 141 -1.03 -9.10 -7.46
CA ALA A 141 -1.66 -8.98 -6.16
C ALA A 141 -2.04 -10.35 -5.55
N ALA A 142 -2.28 -11.37 -6.37
CA ALA A 142 -2.58 -12.72 -5.90
C ALA A 142 -1.32 -13.51 -5.48
N ALA A 143 -0.11 -13.02 -5.78
CA ALA A 143 1.16 -13.76 -5.58
C ALA A 143 1.36 -14.23 -4.13
N CYS A 144 0.90 -13.44 -3.16
CA CYS A 144 1.07 -13.71 -1.73
C CYS A 144 -0.22 -13.56 -0.93
N CYS A 145 -1.40 -13.57 -1.56
CA CYS A 145 -2.68 -13.38 -0.86
C CYS A 145 -3.04 -14.59 0.02
N ASP A 146 -3.80 -14.34 1.09
CA ASP A 146 -4.44 -15.39 1.91
C ASP A 146 -5.95 -15.42 1.68
N THR A 147 -6.53 -14.27 1.37
CA THR A 147 -7.91 -14.14 0.89
C THR A 147 -7.96 -13.25 -0.36
N TRP A 148 -8.91 -13.54 -1.25
CA TRP A 148 -9.04 -12.88 -2.55
C TRP A 148 -10.40 -12.18 -2.67
N SER A 149 -10.37 -10.89 -3.02
CA SER A 149 -11.56 -10.02 -3.04
C SER A 149 -11.85 -9.43 -4.42
N ASN A 150 -13.11 -9.08 -4.64
CA ASN A 150 -13.58 -8.30 -5.78
C ASN A 150 -13.72 -6.80 -5.46
N GLU A 151 -13.21 -6.36 -4.31
CA GLU A 151 -13.36 -5.01 -3.72
C GLU A 151 -14.84 -4.66 -3.46
N SER A 152 -15.56 -4.21 -4.50
CA SER A 152 -16.94 -3.78 -4.37
C SER A 152 -17.69 -3.94 -5.69
N VAL A 153 -18.93 -4.39 -5.62
CA VAL A 153 -19.82 -4.48 -6.78
C VAL A 153 -21.24 -4.10 -6.39
N GLN A 154 -21.90 -3.30 -7.23
CA GLN A 154 -23.27 -2.90 -6.98
C GLN A 154 -24.22 -4.12 -7.00
N HIS A 155 -25.22 -4.13 -6.12
CA HIS A 155 -26.22 -5.20 -6.06
C HIS A 155 -27.26 -5.08 -7.19
N LEU A 156 -26.88 -5.48 -8.41
CA LEU A 156 -27.72 -5.44 -9.60
C LEU A 156 -27.80 -6.82 -10.28
N LYS A 157 -28.83 -7.01 -11.12
CA LYS A 157 -29.07 -8.26 -11.86
C LYS A 157 -28.25 -8.29 -13.16
N LEU A 158 -27.46 -9.34 -13.34
CA LEU A 158 -26.81 -9.74 -14.60
C LEU A 158 -27.57 -10.90 -15.25
N LEU A 159 -27.17 -11.29 -16.47
CA LEU A 159 -27.77 -12.43 -17.17
C LEU A 159 -27.69 -13.73 -16.35
N ALA A 160 -26.53 -14.02 -15.75
CA ALA A 160 -26.30 -15.25 -15.00
C ALA A 160 -26.89 -15.23 -13.58
N GLY A 161 -27.02 -14.07 -12.94
CA GLY A 161 -27.31 -13.98 -11.51
C GLY A 161 -27.24 -12.55 -10.97
N MET A 162 -27.28 -12.38 -9.66
CA MET A 162 -26.94 -11.09 -9.05
C MET A 162 -25.44 -10.85 -9.17
N ALA A 163 -25.01 -9.61 -9.41
CA ALA A 163 -23.60 -9.28 -9.63
C ALA A 163 -22.67 -9.78 -8.50
N PRO A 164 -23.02 -9.67 -7.20
CA PRO A 164 -22.23 -10.30 -6.13
C PRO A 164 -22.08 -11.82 -6.26
N THR A 165 -23.10 -12.53 -6.75
CA THR A 165 -23.03 -13.98 -7.00
C THR A 165 -22.08 -14.29 -8.14
N CYS A 166 -22.13 -13.52 -9.23
CA CYS A 166 -21.22 -13.68 -10.36
C CYS A 166 -19.76 -13.38 -9.97
N SER A 167 -19.52 -12.30 -9.21
CA SER A 167 -18.18 -11.97 -8.69
C SER A 167 -17.66 -13.05 -7.74
N LEU A 168 -18.50 -13.54 -6.81
CA LEU A 168 -18.12 -14.62 -5.90
C LEU A 168 -17.71 -15.89 -6.66
N GLU A 169 -18.43 -16.26 -7.72
CA GLU A 169 -18.07 -17.41 -8.54
C GLU A 169 -16.66 -17.27 -9.15
N GLN A 170 -16.33 -16.09 -9.68
CA GLN A 170 -15.00 -15.81 -10.23
C GLN A 170 -13.91 -15.91 -9.16
N LEU A 171 -14.13 -15.31 -7.98
CA LEU A 171 -13.19 -15.40 -6.85
C LEU A 171 -12.96 -16.85 -6.40
N VAL A 172 -14.03 -17.64 -6.38
CA VAL A 172 -13.96 -19.07 -6.02
C VAL A 172 -13.10 -19.84 -7.02
N TYR A 173 -13.19 -19.57 -8.32
CA TYR A 173 -12.33 -20.22 -9.31
C TYR A 173 -10.86 -19.84 -9.17
N ASP A 174 -10.56 -18.57 -8.92
CA ASP A 174 -9.19 -18.12 -8.64
C ASP A 174 -8.61 -18.86 -7.42
N CYS A 175 -9.36 -18.88 -6.30
CA CYS A 175 -8.93 -19.56 -5.08
C CYS A 175 -8.76 -21.06 -5.29
N ARG A 176 -9.64 -21.72 -6.03
CA ARG A 176 -9.51 -23.16 -6.35
C ARG A 176 -8.22 -23.46 -7.10
N LEU A 177 -7.85 -22.64 -8.09
CA LEU A 177 -6.60 -22.81 -8.82
C LEU A 177 -5.38 -22.63 -7.90
N MET A 178 -5.39 -21.60 -7.06
CA MET A 178 -4.31 -21.35 -6.08
C MET A 178 -4.18 -22.52 -5.09
N ASN A 179 -5.31 -23.06 -4.61
CA ASN A 179 -5.33 -24.19 -3.67
C ASN A 179 -4.82 -25.49 -4.30
N VAL A 180 -5.19 -25.79 -5.56
CA VAL A 180 -4.65 -26.96 -6.28
C VAL A 180 -3.15 -26.81 -6.47
N ALA A 181 -2.68 -25.62 -6.90
CA ALA A 181 -1.25 -25.37 -7.04
C ALA A 181 -0.51 -25.54 -5.70
N ALA A 182 -1.07 -25.12 -4.58
CA ALA A 182 -0.48 -25.33 -3.26
C ALA A 182 -0.41 -26.81 -2.86
N ALA A 183 -1.51 -27.54 -3.04
CA ALA A 183 -1.59 -28.97 -2.70
C ALA A 183 -0.60 -29.83 -3.51
N ASP A 184 -0.36 -29.46 -4.78
CA ASP A 184 0.54 -30.18 -5.68
C ASP A 184 2.00 -29.70 -5.60
N GLY A 185 2.34 -28.80 -4.68
CA GLY A 185 3.68 -28.20 -4.57
C GLY A 185 4.04 -27.22 -5.70
N GLY A 186 3.06 -26.85 -6.54
CA GLY A 186 3.17 -25.90 -7.63
C GLY A 186 3.00 -24.41 -7.25
N ALA A 187 2.70 -24.09 -5.98
CA ALA A 187 2.44 -22.71 -5.54
C ALA A 187 3.56 -21.72 -5.91
N GLY A 188 4.82 -22.10 -5.74
CA GLY A 188 5.95 -21.25 -6.10
C GLY A 188 5.96 -20.88 -7.60
N ARG A 189 5.66 -21.86 -8.47
CA ARG A 189 5.58 -21.64 -9.92
C ARG A 189 4.41 -20.74 -10.29
N LEU A 190 3.23 -20.98 -9.71
CA LEU A 190 2.05 -20.15 -9.96
C LEU A 190 2.32 -18.70 -9.52
N ARG A 191 2.86 -18.50 -8.31
CA ARG A 191 3.30 -17.19 -7.82
C ARG A 191 4.24 -16.51 -8.82
N ASP A 192 5.27 -17.22 -9.30
CA ASP A 192 6.24 -16.63 -10.22
C ASP A 192 5.59 -16.20 -11.55
N TRP A 193 4.59 -16.95 -12.04
CA TRP A 193 3.82 -16.54 -13.22
C TRP A 193 2.94 -15.32 -12.97
N LEU A 194 2.25 -15.27 -11.82
CA LEU A 194 1.43 -14.11 -11.42
C LEU A 194 2.28 -12.84 -11.30
N VAL A 195 3.50 -12.96 -10.79
CA VAL A 195 4.45 -11.82 -10.70
C VAL A 195 4.95 -11.44 -12.09
N ARG A 196 5.43 -12.42 -12.88
CA ARG A 196 6.03 -12.17 -14.20
C ARG A 196 5.06 -11.58 -15.21
N SER A 197 3.75 -11.81 -15.07
CA SER A 197 2.77 -11.24 -15.99
C SER A 197 2.63 -9.73 -15.86
N ASP A 198 2.92 -9.16 -14.69
CA ASP A 198 2.59 -7.76 -14.38
C ASP A 198 3.82 -6.93 -13.98
N ALA A 199 4.77 -7.50 -13.23
CA ALA A 199 5.82 -6.73 -12.53
C ALA A 199 6.60 -5.79 -13.47
N GLY A 200 6.97 -6.26 -14.66
CA GLY A 200 7.76 -5.49 -15.62
C GLY A 200 6.97 -4.44 -16.43
N LEU A 201 5.64 -4.39 -16.27
CA LEU A 201 4.76 -3.53 -17.06
C LEU A 201 4.54 -2.16 -16.43
N ASP A 202 4.67 -2.05 -15.10
CA ASP A 202 4.38 -0.82 -14.37
C ASP A 202 5.20 -0.73 -13.06
N PRO A 203 5.78 0.44 -12.71
CA PRO A 203 6.51 0.59 -11.45
C PRO A 203 5.65 0.31 -10.21
N GLN A 204 4.33 0.53 -10.26
CA GLN A 204 3.41 0.22 -9.16
C GLN A 204 3.28 -1.28 -8.94
N ALA A 205 3.30 -2.09 -10.00
CA ALA A 205 3.38 -3.54 -9.88
C ALA A 205 4.77 -3.99 -9.43
N TRP A 206 5.82 -3.35 -9.95
CA TRP A 206 7.22 -3.69 -9.65
C TRP A 206 7.52 -3.68 -8.15
N VAL A 207 7.13 -2.63 -7.44
CA VAL A 207 7.40 -2.51 -5.99
C VAL A 207 6.64 -3.54 -5.14
N LEU A 208 5.55 -4.11 -5.69
CA LEU A 208 4.75 -5.15 -5.04
C LEU A 208 5.24 -6.57 -5.34
N ALA A 209 6.17 -6.75 -6.28
CA ALA A 209 6.78 -8.04 -6.52
C ALA A 209 7.40 -8.57 -5.21
N PRO A 210 7.20 -9.84 -4.82
CA PRO A 210 7.60 -10.34 -3.51
C PRO A 210 9.07 -10.07 -3.15
N VAL A 211 9.96 -10.07 -4.14
CA VAL A 211 11.39 -9.76 -3.96
C VAL A 211 11.61 -8.30 -3.55
N ASN A 212 10.89 -7.36 -4.16
CA ASN A 212 10.99 -5.93 -3.89
C ASN A 212 10.23 -5.56 -2.62
N ALA A 213 9.04 -6.15 -2.41
CA ALA A 213 8.29 -6.00 -1.17
C ALA A 213 9.11 -6.46 0.05
N LEU A 214 9.86 -7.56 -0.06
CA LEU A 214 10.76 -8.03 1.01
C LEU A 214 11.94 -7.07 1.26
N ARG A 215 12.48 -6.44 0.21
CA ARG A 215 13.53 -5.42 0.36
C ARG A 215 13.00 -4.21 1.12
N ILE A 216 11.85 -3.68 0.70
CA ILE A 216 11.18 -2.56 1.36
C ILE A 216 10.84 -2.91 2.82
N ALA A 217 10.33 -4.12 3.07
CA ALA A 217 10.05 -4.61 4.42
C ALA A 217 11.30 -4.59 5.33
N LYS A 218 12.44 -5.07 4.82
CA LYS A 218 13.71 -5.03 5.57
C LYS A 218 14.16 -3.61 5.86
N ALA A 219 14.01 -2.70 4.90
CA ALA A 219 14.36 -1.29 5.06
C ALA A 219 13.50 -0.61 6.14
N ILE A 220 12.19 -0.91 6.15
CA ILE A 220 11.25 -0.43 7.19
C ILE A 220 11.64 -0.95 8.58
N VAL A 221 11.89 -2.26 8.72
CA VAL A 221 12.21 -2.87 10.01
C VAL A 221 13.57 -2.42 10.56
N ALA A 222 14.52 -2.09 9.69
CA ALA A 222 15.84 -1.60 10.09
C ALA A 222 15.85 -0.14 10.57
N ALA A 223 14.80 0.63 10.29
CA ALA A 223 14.71 2.03 10.68
C ALA A 223 14.37 2.21 12.17
N GLY A 224 14.87 3.29 12.78
CA GLY A 224 14.71 3.54 14.21
C GLY A 224 13.34 4.07 14.62
N ASP A 225 12.64 4.74 13.70
CA ASP A 225 11.33 5.34 13.94
C ASP A 225 10.49 5.36 12.64
N PRO A 226 9.18 5.64 12.71
CA PRO A 226 8.30 5.63 11.55
C PRO A 226 8.66 6.67 10.48
N TYR A 227 9.22 7.82 10.84
CA TYR A 227 9.65 8.83 9.88
C TYR A 227 10.85 8.32 9.06
N GLN A 228 11.87 7.79 9.74
CA GLN A 228 13.02 7.16 9.09
C GLN A 228 12.60 5.92 8.29
N ALA A 229 11.60 5.17 8.76
CA ALA A 229 11.05 4.03 8.02
C ALA A 229 10.38 4.49 6.71
N GLY A 230 9.69 5.62 6.71
CA GLY A 230 9.11 6.22 5.51
C GLY A 230 10.17 6.58 4.47
N ILE A 231 11.26 7.22 4.91
CA ILE A 231 12.42 7.54 4.06
C ILE A 231 13.05 6.26 3.52
N ALA A 232 13.30 5.27 4.38
CA ALA A 232 13.91 4.00 4.00
C ALA A 232 13.06 3.22 2.98
N ALA A 233 11.74 3.18 3.18
CA ALA A 233 10.81 2.55 2.25
C ALA A 233 10.83 3.24 0.88
N ALA A 234 10.80 4.59 0.86
CA ALA A 234 10.85 5.36 -0.36
C ALA A 234 12.17 5.16 -1.12
N ARG A 235 13.31 5.19 -0.42
CA ARG A 235 14.64 4.96 -1.02
C ARG A 235 14.74 3.56 -1.62
N GLU A 236 14.27 2.54 -0.92
CA GLU A 236 14.33 1.17 -1.41
C GLU A 236 13.42 0.95 -2.63
N ALA A 237 12.24 1.59 -2.64
CA ALA A 237 11.37 1.60 -3.82
C ALA A 237 12.07 2.25 -5.03
N ILE A 238 12.65 3.44 -4.86
CA ILE A 238 13.39 4.14 -5.92
C ILE A 238 14.56 3.29 -6.42
N ALA A 239 15.37 2.71 -5.52
CA ALA A 239 16.50 1.88 -5.87
C ALA A 239 16.08 0.65 -6.68
N SER A 240 15.05 -0.07 -6.22
CA SER A 240 14.53 -1.26 -6.93
C SER A 240 13.99 -0.92 -8.32
N ILE A 241 13.34 0.24 -8.50
CA ILE A 241 12.85 0.71 -9.81
C ILE A 241 14.04 1.03 -10.72
N ARG A 242 15.07 1.72 -10.22
CA ARG A 242 16.27 2.05 -11.01
C ARG A 242 16.98 0.79 -11.49
N GLU A 243 17.17 -0.19 -10.61
CA GLU A 243 17.75 -1.49 -10.95
C GLU A 243 16.92 -2.19 -12.03
N GLY A 244 15.60 -2.27 -11.85
CA GLY A 244 14.70 -2.87 -12.84
C GLY A 244 14.76 -2.21 -14.21
N VAL A 245 14.86 -0.87 -14.25
CA VAL A 245 15.02 -0.11 -15.50
C VAL A 245 16.39 -0.36 -16.13
N ALA A 246 17.47 -0.35 -15.35
CA ALA A 246 18.83 -0.59 -15.82
C ALA A 246 19.01 -1.99 -16.40
N ASP A 247 18.38 -2.99 -15.78
CA ASP A 247 18.42 -4.39 -16.21
C ASP A 247 17.45 -4.69 -17.37
N GLY A 248 16.65 -3.71 -17.80
CA GLY A 248 15.64 -3.88 -18.84
C GLY A 248 14.46 -4.76 -18.44
N LEU A 249 14.27 -4.99 -17.13
CA LEU A 249 13.21 -5.81 -16.56
C LEU A 249 11.93 -5.03 -16.26
N LEU A 250 12.04 -3.72 -16.09
CA LEU A 250 10.94 -2.80 -15.81
C LEU A 250 10.82 -1.73 -16.91
N ARG A 251 9.62 -1.61 -17.47
CA ARG A 251 9.28 -0.52 -18.38
C ARG A 251 8.90 0.73 -17.59
N VAL A 252 9.70 1.78 -17.71
CA VAL A 252 9.37 3.15 -17.29
C VAL A 252 9.50 4.08 -18.50
N THR A 253 8.53 4.98 -18.70
CA THR A 253 8.59 5.93 -19.82
C THR A 253 9.76 6.91 -19.64
N ASP A 254 10.38 7.37 -20.72
CA ASP A 254 11.51 8.29 -20.63
C ASP A 254 11.17 9.61 -19.91
N ARG A 255 9.89 10.01 -19.95
CA ARG A 255 9.38 11.19 -19.23
C ARG A 255 9.32 11.00 -17.71
N GLU A 256 9.19 9.75 -17.24
CA GLU A 256 9.12 9.45 -15.82
C GLU A 256 10.49 9.16 -15.20
N LYS A 257 11.51 8.78 -15.99
CA LYS A 257 12.84 8.48 -15.46
C LYS A 257 13.46 9.63 -14.63
N PRO A 258 13.40 10.91 -15.06
CA PRO A 258 13.96 12.02 -14.28
C PRO A 258 13.28 12.21 -12.92
N TRP A 259 12.03 11.77 -12.76
CA TRP A 259 11.35 11.85 -11.47
C TRP A 259 12.04 11.02 -10.40
N LEU A 260 12.72 9.93 -10.76
CA LEU A 260 13.49 9.16 -9.78
C LEU A 260 14.61 10.01 -9.17
N ASP A 261 15.22 10.93 -9.92
CA ASP A 261 16.25 11.84 -9.41
C ASP A 261 15.61 12.90 -8.51
N THR A 262 14.52 13.53 -8.96
CA THR A 262 13.74 14.49 -8.15
C THR A 262 13.31 13.91 -6.81
N LEU A 263 12.84 12.66 -6.79
CA LEU A 263 12.41 12.00 -5.56
C LEU A 263 13.59 11.65 -4.64
N THR A 264 14.74 11.26 -5.20
CA THR A 264 15.96 11.07 -4.41
C THR A 264 16.41 12.38 -3.77
N ASP A 265 16.48 13.46 -4.55
CA ASP A 265 16.90 14.78 -4.07
C ASP A 265 15.97 15.31 -2.97
N ALA A 266 14.65 15.08 -3.12
CA ALA A 266 13.67 15.43 -2.11
C ALA A 266 13.92 14.70 -0.78
N LEU A 267 14.29 13.41 -0.82
CA LEU A 267 14.64 12.61 0.36
C LEU A 267 15.99 13.01 0.96
N ASP A 268 16.96 13.43 0.14
CA ASP A 268 18.28 13.89 0.59
C ASP A 268 18.19 15.24 1.31
N GLY A 269 17.21 16.08 0.96
CA GLY A 269 16.92 17.35 1.62
C GLY A 269 16.14 17.24 2.93
N LEU A 270 15.77 16.04 3.38
CA LEU A 270 14.98 15.86 4.60
C LEU A 270 15.82 15.96 5.89
N PRO A 271 15.30 16.55 6.98
CA PRO A 271 16.01 16.61 8.26
C PRO A 271 16.32 15.24 8.85
N ALA A 272 17.42 15.12 9.59
CA ALA A 272 17.85 13.85 10.17
C ALA A 272 16.94 13.35 11.32
N SER A 273 16.23 14.24 12.01
CA SER A 273 15.34 13.87 13.12
C SER A 273 13.88 14.16 12.81
N GLU A 274 12.96 13.36 13.36
CA GLU A 274 11.52 13.56 13.21
C GLU A 274 11.09 14.94 13.72
N GLY A 275 11.62 15.40 14.87
CA GLY A 275 11.27 16.71 15.43
C GLY A 275 11.59 17.88 14.51
N ALA A 276 12.81 17.91 13.95
CA ALA A 276 13.19 18.96 13.00
C ALA A 276 12.39 18.87 11.69
N PHE A 277 11.99 17.66 11.28
CA PHE A 277 11.10 17.46 10.15
C PHE A 277 9.69 17.98 10.43
N ILE A 278 9.13 17.70 11.60
CA ILE A 278 7.83 18.24 12.03
C ILE A 278 7.84 19.77 12.01
N ASP A 279 8.85 20.39 12.64
CA ASP A 279 8.95 21.86 12.71
C ASP A 279 8.98 22.49 11.31
N ARG A 280 9.75 21.88 10.40
CA ARG A 280 9.81 22.29 8.99
C ARG A 280 8.44 22.14 8.32
N MET A 281 7.82 20.96 8.42
CA MET A 281 6.57 20.69 7.73
C MET A 281 5.43 21.56 8.24
N LEU A 282 5.36 21.86 9.54
CA LEU A 282 4.36 22.79 10.09
C LEU A 282 4.50 24.22 9.55
N GLY A 283 5.67 24.60 9.04
CA GLY A 283 5.89 25.85 8.32
C GLY A 283 5.56 25.80 6.82
N GLU A 284 5.42 24.60 6.24
CA GLU A 284 5.22 24.38 4.80
C GLU A 284 3.78 23.96 4.46
N VAL A 285 3.15 23.11 5.28
CA VAL A 285 1.78 22.62 5.03
C VAL A 285 0.71 23.61 5.49
N ASP A 286 -0.48 23.52 4.88
CA ASP A 286 -1.65 24.29 5.28
C ASP A 286 -2.22 23.78 6.62
N THR A 287 -1.71 24.33 7.73
CA THR A 287 -2.15 24.01 9.09
C THR A 287 -3.58 24.48 9.41
N THR A 288 -4.28 25.14 8.48
CA THR A 288 -5.71 25.43 8.65
C THR A 288 -6.61 24.24 8.29
N ARG A 289 -6.07 23.25 7.56
CA ARG A 289 -6.81 22.05 7.13
C ARG A 289 -6.83 20.92 8.13
N PHE A 290 -5.94 20.96 9.12
CA PHE A 290 -5.86 19.97 10.19
C PHE A 290 -5.55 20.63 11.53
N ARG A 291 -5.71 19.87 12.60
CA ARG A 291 -5.40 20.35 13.95
C ARG A 291 -4.20 19.59 14.48
N PRO A 292 -3.01 20.21 14.57
CA PRO A 292 -1.79 19.55 15.07
C PRO A 292 -2.00 18.81 16.41
N ALA A 293 -2.77 19.42 17.32
CA ALA A 293 -3.08 18.84 18.63
C ALA A 293 -3.83 17.50 18.58
N GLU A 294 -4.64 17.24 17.54
CA GLU A 294 -5.32 15.94 17.35
C GLU A 294 -4.32 14.83 17.01
N TYR A 295 -3.15 15.20 16.50
CA TYR A 295 -2.00 14.33 16.27
C TYR A 295 -0.93 14.48 17.35
N GLY A 296 -1.19 15.13 18.49
CA GLY A 296 -0.20 15.31 19.55
C GLY A 296 1.05 16.11 19.12
N LEU A 297 0.87 17.07 18.20
CA LEU A 297 1.88 18.03 17.73
C LEU A 297 1.59 19.43 18.28
#